data_AF-A0A085F1E4-F1
#
_entry.id   AF-A0A085F1E4-F1
#
_cell.length_a   1.000
_cell.length_b   1.000
_cell.length_c   1.000
_cell.angle_alpha   90.00
_cell.angle_beta   90.00
_cell.angle_gamma   90.00
#
_symmetry.space_group_name_H-M   'P 1'
#
loop_
_entity.id
_entity.type
_entity.pdbx_description
1 polymer ?
#
loop_
_entity_poly.entity_id
_entity_poly.type
_entity_poly.pdbx_seq_one_letter_code
_entity_poly.pdbx_strand_id
1 'polypeptide(L)' 'MVVDTAFIGSPAATFQVQGASIPRDSAVLGIGVSARAGRALTVFADYDVRLNAADTAHAVTAGLRATW' A
#
# COMPACT_ATOMS: atom_id res chain seq x y z
N MET A 1 -1.19 -14.80 -9.84
CA MET A 1 0.00 -15.65 -9.68
C MET A 1 -0.48 -17.06 -9.43
N VAL A 2 0.01 -18.04 -10.17
CA VAL A 2 -0.32 -19.45 -9.98
C VAL A 2 0.93 -20.12 -9.39
N VAL A 3 0.75 -20.90 -8.34
CA VAL A 3 1.84 -21.56 -7.63
C VAL A 3 1.54 -23.05 -7.48
N ASP A 4 2.51 -23.88 -7.85
CA ASP A 4 2.51 -25.31 -7.63
C ASP A 4 2.68 -25.61 -6.15
N THR A 5 1.78 -26.41 -5.60
CA THR A 5 1.84 -26.87 -4.21
C THR A 5 1.59 -28.37 -4.13
N ALA A 6 1.95 -29.00 -3.01
CA ALA A 6 1.73 -30.42 -2.77
C ALA A 6 1.41 -30.68 -1.29
N PHE A 7 0.79 -31.83 -1.01
CA PHE A 7 0.52 -32.25 0.37
C PHE A 7 1.81 -32.73 1.06
N ILE A 8 1.98 -32.41 2.34
CA ILE A 8 3.15 -32.85 3.14
C ILE A 8 3.27 -34.39 3.15
N GLY A 9 2.13 -35.09 3.29
CA GLY A 9 2.08 -36.56 3.27
C GLY A 9 2.07 -37.19 1.87
N SER A 10 2.01 -36.39 0.80
CA SER A 10 2.07 -36.86 -0.58
C SER A 10 2.72 -35.81 -1.50
N PRO A 11 4.06 -35.66 -1.48
CA PRO A 11 4.75 -34.62 -2.24
C PRO A 11 4.67 -34.79 -3.77
N ALA A 12 4.38 -36.00 -4.25
CA ALA A 12 4.21 -36.30 -5.68
C ALA A 12 2.83 -35.86 -6.22
N ALA A 13 1.86 -35.62 -5.34
CA ALA A 13 0.53 -35.12 -5.73
C ALA A 13 0.54 -33.59 -5.76
N THR A 14 0.92 -33.02 -6.90
CA THR A 14 0.94 -31.56 -7.10
C THR A 14 -0.41 -31.03 -7.53
N PHE A 15 -0.72 -29.80 -7.12
CA PHE A 15 -1.90 -29.07 -7.54
C PHE A 15 -1.62 -27.56 -7.57
N GLN A 16 -2.44 -26.85 -8.35
CA GLN A 16 -2.29 -25.42 -8.57
C GLN A 16 -3.13 -24.63 -7.59
N VAL A 17 -2.51 -23.61 -6.98
CA VAL A 17 -3.23 -22.60 -6.20
C VAL A 17 -3.13 -21.27 -6.93
N GLN A 18 -4.28 -20.70 -7.25
CA GLN A 18 -4.35 -19.36 -7.81
C GLN A 18 -4.45 -18.35 -6.66
N GLY A 19 -3.46 -17.46 -6.58
CA GLY A 19 -3.48 -16.33 -5.65
C GLY A 19 -4.53 -15.28 -6.06
N ALA A 20 -4.82 -14.37 -5.14
CA ALA A 20 -5.77 -13.28 -5.37
C ALA A 20 -5.44 -12.48 -6.64
N SER A 21 -6.47 -12.19 -7.43
CA SER A 21 -6.37 -11.31 -8.59
C SER A 21 -6.73 -9.89 -8.15
N ILE A 22 -5.74 -8.99 -8.10
CA ILE A 22 -5.96 -7.57 -7.81
C ILE A 22 -6.16 -6.83 -9.15
N PRO A 23 -7.32 -6.19 -9.37
CA PRO A 23 -7.55 -5.29 -10.51
C PRO A 23 -6.45 -4.23 -10.65
N ARG A 24 -6.10 -3.87 -11.89
CA ARG A 24 -5.01 -2.91 -12.15
C ARG A 24 -5.42 -1.45 -11.93
N ASP A 25 -6.69 -1.16 -12.10
CA ASP A 25 -7.21 0.20 -12.02
C ASP A 25 -7.44 0.57 -10.56
N SER A 26 -7.04 1.78 -10.19
CA SER A 26 -7.24 2.30 -8.84
C SER A 26 -7.36 3.82 -8.86
N ALA A 27 -8.21 4.34 -8.00
CA ALA A 27 -8.26 5.78 -7.70
C ALA A 27 -7.45 6.06 -6.44
N VAL A 28 -6.72 7.18 -6.42
CA VAL A 28 -6.01 7.67 -5.24
C VAL A 28 -6.56 9.03 -4.88
N LEU A 29 -6.98 9.17 -3.63
CA LEU A 29 -7.52 10.41 -3.05
C LEU A 29 -6.67 10.75 -1.83
N GLY A 30 -6.24 12.01 -1.73
CA GLY A 30 -5.37 12.46 -0.65
C GLY A 30 -5.81 13.80 -0.09
N ILE A 31 -5.62 13.95 1.22
CA ILE A 31 -5.69 15.25 1.91
C ILE A 31 -4.42 15.46 2.72
N GLY A 32 -3.93 16.69 2.74
CA GLY A 32 -2.67 17.04 3.38
C GLY A 32 -2.74 18.36 4.12
N VAL A 33 -2.00 18.46 5.22
CA VAL A 33 -1.79 19.69 5.97
C VAL A 33 -0.30 19.92 6.14
N SER A 34 0.13 21.18 6.04
CA SER A 34 1.51 21.56 6.32
C SER A 34 1.57 22.88 7.09
N ALA A 35 2.55 22.98 7.97
CA ALA A 35 2.77 24.14 8.82
C ALA A 35 4.26 24.48 8.91
N ARG A 36 4.59 25.77 8.79
CA ARG A 36 5.94 26.26 9.03
C ARG A 36 6.21 26.33 10.53
N ALA A 37 7.30 25.70 10.96
CA ALA A 37 7.83 25.76 12.31
C ALA A 37 9.11 26.63 12.29
N GLY A 38 8.93 27.95 12.38
CA GLY A 38 10.04 28.89 12.24
C GLY A 38 10.46 29.14 10.79
N ARG A 39 11.73 29.49 10.55
CA ARG A 39 12.22 29.93 9.24
C ARG A 39 12.68 28.81 8.32
N ALA A 40 13.13 27.70 8.91
CA ALA A 40 13.85 26.64 8.20
C ALA A 40 13.17 25.27 8.28
N LEU A 41 12.08 25.12 9.04
CA LEU A 41 11.42 23.83 9.28
C LEU A 41 9.95 23.89 8.86
N THR A 42 9.48 22.85 8.16
CA THR A 42 8.07 22.62 7.86
C THR A 42 7.67 21.25 8.36
N VAL A 43 6.57 21.18 9.10
CA VAL A 43 5.91 19.94 9.52
C VAL A 43 4.78 19.67 8.56
N PHE A 44 4.59 18.42 8.15
CA PHE A 44 3.47 18.03 7.30
C PHE A 44 2.91 16.68 7.72
N ALA A 45 1.63 16.48 7.41
CA ALA A 45 0.93 15.22 7.55
C ALA A 45 -0.06 15.05 6.40
N ASP A 46 -0.14 13.84 5.88
CA ASP A 46 -0.97 13.47 4.74
C ASP A 46 -1.74 12.19 5.06
N TYR A 47 -2.94 12.11 4.52
CA TYR A 47 -3.76 10.91 4.54
C TYR A 47 -4.21 10.57 3.13
N ASP A 48 -3.80 9.40 2.65
CA ASP A 48 -4.10 8.90 1.33
C ASP A 48 -4.98 7.65 1.42
N VAL A 49 -5.95 7.57 0.51
CA VAL A 49 -6.78 6.38 0.31
C VAL A 49 -6.63 5.93 -1.13
N ARG A 50 -6.25 4.66 -1.30
CA ARG A 50 -6.30 3.95 -2.58
C ARG A 50 -7.55 3.08 -2.61
N LEU A 51 -8.40 3.34 -3.60
CA LEU A 51 -9.62 2.60 -3.89
C LEU A 51 -9.39 1.68 -5.08
N ASN A 52 -9.48 0.38 -4.87
CA ASN A 52 -9.45 -0.66 -5.89
C ASN A 52 -10.76 -1.46 -5.82
N ALA A 53 -11.17 -2.11 -6.90
CA ALA A 53 -12.36 -2.96 -6.87
C ALA A 53 -12.21 -4.20 -5.95
N ALA A 54 -10.98 -4.64 -5.66
CA ALA A 54 -10.71 -5.78 -4.77
C ALA A 54 -10.19 -5.38 -3.38
N ASP A 55 -9.69 -4.15 -3.19
CA ASP A 55 -9.17 -3.69 -1.90
C ASP A 55 -9.37 -2.18 -1.67
N THR A 56 -9.24 -1.77 -0.42
CA THR A 56 -9.09 -0.36 -0.06
C THR A 56 -7.94 -0.25 0.91
N ALA A 57 -6.98 0.61 0.60
CA ALA A 57 -5.79 0.81 1.42
C ALA A 57 -5.72 2.25 1.91
N HIS A 58 -5.42 2.40 3.20
CA HIS A 58 -5.25 3.69 3.85
C HIS A 58 -3.79 3.87 4.23
N ALA A 59 -3.23 5.05 3.96
CA ALA A 59 -1.88 5.42 4.36
C ALA A 59 -1.91 6.75 5.10
N VAL A 60 -1.22 6.81 6.23
CA VAL A 60 -0.96 8.05 6.98
C VAL A 60 0.52 8.31 6.90
N THR A 61 0.89 9.50 6.42
CA THR A 61 2.27 9.95 6.34
C THR A 61 2.43 11.20 7.20
N ALA A 62 3.54 11.33 7.91
CA ALA A 62 3.91 12.55 8.60
C ALA A 62 5.42 12.75 8.50
N GLY A 63 5.86 14.01 8.44
CA GLY A 63 7.28 14.29 8.26
C GLY A 63 7.68 15.72 8.55
N LEU A 64 9.00 15.92 8.50
CA LEU A 64 9.68 17.18 8.69
C LEU A 64 10.49 17.51 7.44
N ARG A 65 10.45 18.76 6.99
CA ARG A 65 11.28 19.29 5.89
C ARG A 65 12.11 20.45 6.40
N ALA A 66 13.43 20.31 6.36
CA ALA A 66 14.38 21.36 6.70
C ALA A 66 14.96 22.00 5.44
N THR A 67 15.17 23.32 5.44
CA THR A 67 15.84 24.07 4.37
C THR A 67 16.98 24.89 4.96
N TRP A 68 18.17 24.81 4.37
CA TRP A 68 19.40 25.50 4.80
C TRP A 68 19.89 26.46 3.73
#